data_AF-A0AAE6X4A8-F1
#
_entry.id   AF-A0AAE6X4A8-F1
#
_cell.length_a   1.000
_cell.length_b   1.000
_cell.length_c   1.000
_cell.angle_alpha   90.00
_cell.angle_beta   90.00
_cell.angle_gamma   90.00
#
_symmetry.space_group_name_H-M   'P 1'
#
loop_
_entity.id
_entity.type
_entity.pdbx_description
1 polymer ?
#
loop_
_entity_poly.entity_id
_entity_poly.type
_entity_poly.pdbx_seq_one_letter_code
_entity_poly.pdbx_strand_id
1 'polypeptide(L)'
;MRKILNILLILLGLTLILPQPTFAVTNQGASMSDSEFQAALSKSIQDRAFAESYIQQDSYGMFILNKEKIRNNKLSKNDQLFIEEYIKLKNQEINKTSTRSFNVVVYGNYCGKGDKGGSPIDTLDKACQAHDRCYANYGWGNCNCDRILFATASVIASSSKYGTKQRIAARAVTTFFAPKVLTC
;
A
#
# COMPACT_ATOMS: atom_id res chain seq x y z
N MET A 1 -45.77 -54.21 -24.03
CA MET A 1 -45.93 -54.64 -22.63
C MET A 1 -44.63 -55.27 -22.12
N ARG A 2 -43.85 -54.56 -21.29
CA ARG A 2 -43.04 -55.14 -20.23
C ARG A 2 -42.73 -54.05 -19.21
N LYS A 3 -42.92 -54.41 -17.95
CA LYS A 3 -43.04 -53.57 -16.76
C LYS A 3 -41.67 -53.42 -16.07
N ILE A 4 -41.45 -52.23 -15.50
CA ILE A 4 -40.81 -51.92 -14.19
C ILE A 4 -39.31 -52.26 -14.02
N LEU A 5 -38.48 -51.27 -13.65
CA LEU A 5 -37.98 -51.10 -12.27
C LEU A 5 -37.11 -49.83 -12.11
N ASN A 6 -37.49 -48.99 -11.14
CA ASN A 6 -36.75 -47.84 -10.62
C ASN A 6 -35.45 -48.29 -9.93
N ILE A 7 -34.32 -47.60 -10.17
CA ILE A 7 -33.27 -47.42 -9.16
C ILE A 7 -32.77 -45.97 -9.24
N LEU A 8 -33.15 -45.18 -8.22
CA LEU A 8 -32.49 -43.94 -7.84
C LEU A 8 -31.07 -44.27 -7.36
N LEU A 9 -30.05 -43.66 -7.96
CA LEU A 9 -28.71 -43.58 -7.38
C LEU A 9 -28.45 -42.13 -6.97
N ILE A 10 -28.77 -41.83 -5.70
CA ILE A 10 -28.36 -40.60 -5.03
C ILE A 10 -26.87 -40.76 -4.70
N LEU A 11 -25.99 -40.18 -5.52
CA LEU A 11 -24.59 -39.98 -5.15
C LEU A 11 -24.50 -38.72 -4.30
N LEU A 12 -24.69 -38.89 -2.99
CA LEU A 12 -24.26 -37.91 -1.98
C LEU A 12 -22.72 -37.89 -2.00
N GLY A 13 -22.17 -37.02 -2.84
CA GLY A 13 -20.75 -36.67 -2.83
C GLY A 13 -20.42 -35.94 -1.54
N LEU A 14 -20.07 -36.71 -0.50
CA LEU A 14 -19.46 -36.19 0.71
C LEU A 14 -18.06 -35.71 0.35
N THR A 15 -17.92 -34.46 -0.09
CA THR A 15 -16.62 -33.83 -0.26
C THR A 15 -15.97 -33.74 1.12
N LEU A 16 -14.97 -34.58 1.38
CA LEU A 16 -14.02 -34.34 2.45
C LEU A 16 -13.38 -32.98 2.18
N ILE A 17 -13.84 -31.95 2.89
CA ILE A 17 -13.14 -30.67 3.00
C ILE A 17 -11.90 -30.98 3.83
N LEU A 18 -10.82 -31.35 3.16
CA LEU A 18 -9.50 -31.31 3.76
C LEU A 18 -9.26 -29.86 4.21
N PRO A 19 -9.01 -29.59 5.50
CA PRO A 19 -8.64 -28.26 5.92
C PRO A 19 -7.37 -27.88 5.16
N GLN A 20 -7.45 -26.82 4.36
CA GLN A 20 -6.27 -26.22 3.76
C GLN A 20 -5.31 -25.85 4.91
N PRO A 21 -3.99 -26.05 4.75
CA PRO A 21 -3.05 -25.56 5.74
C PRO A 21 -3.17 -24.05 5.80
N THR A 22 -3.80 -23.53 6.87
CA THR A 22 -3.69 -22.14 7.23
C THR A 22 -2.24 -21.92 7.64
N PHE A 23 -1.43 -21.42 6.71
CA PHE A 23 -0.11 -20.91 7.06
C PHE A 23 -0.33 -19.71 7.98
N ALA A 24 -0.30 -19.96 9.28
CA ALA A 24 -0.14 -18.93 10.28
C ALA A 24 1.25 -18.32 10.08
N VAL A 25 1.33 -17.25 9.29
CA VAL A 25 2.51 -16.40 9.26
C VAL A 25 2.60 -15.76 10.64
N THR A 26 3.47 -16.28 11.49
CA THR A 26 3.79 -15.70 12.80
C THR A 26 4.61 -14.43 12.59
N ASN A 27 3.95 -13.33 12.25
CA ASN A 27 4.55 -12.00 12.26
C ASN A 27 4.40 -11.43 13.68
N GLN A 28 5.47 -11.54 14.47
CA GLN A 28 5.66 -10.69 15.64
C GLN A 28 5.87 -9.24 15.17
N GLY A 29 4.75 -8.55 15.01
CA GLY A 29 4.62 -7.14 14.72
C GLY A 29 3.13 -6.81 14.74
N ALA A 30 2.64 -6.36 15.90
CA ALA A 30 1.25 -5.99 16.21
C ALA A 30 0.22 -6.31 15.11
N SER A 31 -0.54 -7.39 15.28
CA SER A 31 -1.68 -7.67 14.41
C SER A 31 -2.72 -6.57 14.58
N MET A 32 -2.69 -5.60 13.68
CA MET A 32 -3.77 -4.61 13.52
C MET A 32 -5.07 -5.39 13.31
N SER A 33 -6.07 -5.11 14.14
CA SER A 33 -7.39 -5.72 13.99
C SER A 33 -8.05 -5.30 12.67
N ASP A 34 -9.01 -6.08 12.19
CA ASP A 34 -9.71 -5.75 10.94
C ASP A 34 -10.41 -4.38 11.01
N SER A 35 -10.98 -4.02 12.16
CA SER A 35 -11.62 -2.71 12.34
C SER A 35 -10.62 -1.55 12.28
N GLU A 36 -9.44 -1.70 12.90
CA GLU A 36 -8.36 -0.72 12.82
C GLU A 36 -7.82 -0.61 11.39
N PHE A 37 -7.70 -1.73 10.68
CA PHE A 37 -7.27 -1.76 9.29
C PHE A 37 -8.26 -1.02 8.38
N GLN A 38 -9.56 -1.28 8.53
CA GLN A 38 -10.60 -0.60 7.75
C GLN A 38 -10.68 0.91 8.07
N ALA A 39 -10.47 1.30 9.32
CA ALA A 39 -10.37 2.70 9.70
C ALA A 39 -9.16 3.39 9.06
N ALA A 40 -7.99 2.74 9.09
CA ALA A 40 -6.77 3.23 8.44
C ALA A 40 -6.93 3.34 6.92
N LEU A 41 -7.60 2.36 6.29
CA LEU A 41 -7.91 2.36 4.86
C LEU A 41 -8.84 3.52 4.48
N SER A 42 -9.94 3.67 5.21
CA SER A 42 -10.90 4.78 5.00
C SER A 42 -10.22 6.14 5.13
N LYS A 43 -9.38 6.31 6.17
CA LYS A 43 -8.60 7.54 6.35
C LYS A 43 -7.61 7.77 5.20
N SER A 44 -6.93 6.73 4.72
CA SER A 44 -5.95 6.86 3.63
C SER A 44 -6.61 7.18 2.29
N ILE A 45 -7.85 6.71 2.07
CA ILE A 45 -8.67 7.10 0.91
C ILE A 45 -9.07 8.59 1.00
N GLN A 46 -9.42 9.09 2.18
CA GLN A 46 -9.68 10.52 2.39
C GLN A 46 -8.41 11.37 2.20
N ASP A 47 -7.28 10.92 2.73
CA ASP A 47 -5.98 11.57 2.53
C ASP A 47 -5.63 11.60 1.03
N ARG A 48 -5.97 10.55 0.27
CA ARG A 48 -5.81 10.52 -1.18
C ARG A 48 -6.69 11.57 -1.84
N ALA A 49 -7.99 11.59 -1.57
CA ALA A 49 -8.90 12.58 -2.15
C ALA A 49 -8.45 14.02 -1.83
N PHE A 50 -8.01 14.25 -0.60
CA PHE A 50 -7.41 15.51 -0.18
C PHE A 50 -6.17 15.84 -1.01
N ALA A 51 -5.18 14.95 -1.08
CA ALA A 51 -3.94 15.18 -1.82
C ALA A 51 -4.20 15.42 -3.32
N GLU A 52 -5.02 14.58 -3.95
CA GLU A 52 -5.41 14.70 -5.36
C GLU A 52 -6.05 16.06 -5.67
N SER A 53 -6.75 16.66 -4.71
CA SER A 53 -7.33 18.01 -4.89
C SER A 53 -6.28 19.13 -4.95
N TYR A 54 -5.04 18.88 -4.53
CA TYR A 54 -3.93 19.84 -4.51
C TYR A 54 -2.81 19.53 -5.50
N ILE A 55 -3.01 18.55 -6.38
CA ILE A 55 -2.06 18.25 -7.46
C ILE A 55 -2.64 18.65 -8.81
N GLN A 56 -1.75 18.92 -9.76
CA GLN A 56 -2.07 19.10 -11.18
C GLN A 56 -1.03 18.36 -12.01
N GLN A 57 -1.29 18.17 -13.30
CA GLN A 57 -0.29 17.66 -14.23
C GLN A 57 0.43 18.81 -14.93
N ASP A 58 1.73 18.64 -15.17
CA ASP A 58 2.48 19.52 -16.07
C ASP A 58 2.31 19.11 -17.54
N SER A 59 3.02 19.79 -18.44
CA SER A 59 2.99 19.50 -19.88
C SER A 59 3.49 18.10 -20.26
N TYR A 60 4.19 17.42 -19.34
CA TYR A 60 4.72 16.06 -19.53
C TYR A 60 3.84 15.01 -18.86
N GLY A 61 2.68 15.40 -18.31
CA GLY A 61 1.78 14.51 -17.60
C GLY A 61 2.23 14.16 -16.17
N MET A 62 3.31 14.76 -15.69
CA MET A 62 3.85 14.51 -14.35
C MET A 62 3.02 15.28 -13.31
N PHE A 63 2.71 14.63 -12.19
CA PHE A 63 2.02 15.28 -11.10
C PHE A 63 2.96 16.28 -10.42
N ILE A 64 2.45 17.49 -10.18
CA ILE A 64 3.12 18.58 -9.47
C ILE A 64 2.13 19.24 -8.50
N LEU A 65 2.64 19.98 -7.51
CA LEU A 65 1.79 20.75 -6.60
C LEU A 65 1.04 21.86 -7.33
N ASN A 66 -0.26 21.99 -7.06
CA ASN A 66 -1.02 23.19 -7.39
C ASN A 66 -0.68 24.31 -6.39
N LYS A 67 0.39 25.05 -6.70
CA LYS A 67 0.93 26.12 -5.84
C LYS A 67 -0.07 27.25 -5.61
N GLU A 68 -0.93 27.54 -6.58
CA GLU A 68 -1.96 28.57 -6.45
C GLU A 68 -2.99 28.18 -5.41
N LYS A 69 -3.55 26.97 -5.51
CA LYS A 69 -4.53 26.46 -4.54
C LYS A 69 -3.96 26.33 -3.14
N ILE A 70 -2.70 25.89 -3.02
CA ILE A 70 -1.98 25.86 -1.72
C ILE A 70 -1.93 27.25 -1.08
N ARG A 71 -1.61 28.28 -1.87
CA ARG A 71 -1.54 29.67 -1.41
C ARG A 71 -2.92 30.18 -0.99
N ASN A 72 -3.93 29.98 -1.84
CA ASN A 72 -5.30 30.47 -1.60
C ASN A 72 -5.92 29.82 -0.37
N ASN A 73 -5.68 28.52 -0.16
CA ASN A 73 -6.21 27.77 0.98
C ASN A 73 -5.30 27.83 2.22
N LYS A 74 -4.17 28.56 2.17
CA LYS A 74 -3.19 28.69 3.28
C LYS A 74 -2.78 27.34 3.87
N LEU A 75 -2.47 26.38 2.99
CA LEU A 75 -2.25 24.99 3.42
C LEU A 75 -1.05 24.86 4.36
N SER A 76 -1.18 24.02 5.40
CA SER A 76 -0.12 23.81 6.39
C SER A 76 1.16 23.26 5.75
N LYS A 77 2.33 23.58 6.33
CA LYS A 77 3.61 23.08 5.80
C LYS A 77 3.68 21.54 5.84
N ASN A 78 3.10 20.91 6.86
CA ASN A 78 3.09 19.46 6.98
C ASN A 78 2.21 18.80 5.90
N ASP A 79 1.07 19.40 5.56
CA ASP A 79 0.23 18.90 4.46
C ASP A 79 0.91 19.09 3.11
N GLN A 80 1.58 20.22 2.89
CA GLN A 80 2.39 20.44 1.68
C GLN A 80 3.47 19.34 1.55
N LEU A 81 4.24 19.08 2.61
CA LEU A 81 5.27 18.03 2.62
C LEU A 81 4.68 16.64 2.38
N PHE A 82 3.52 16.34 2.96
CA PHE A 82 2.80 15.09 2.71
C PHE A 82 2.42 14.94 1.23
N ILE A 83 1.87 15.99 0.61
CA ILE A 83 1.49 15.95 -0.81
C ILE A 83 2.73 15.82 -1.69
N GLU A 84 3.83 16.48 -1.36
CA GLU A 84 5.12 16.33 -2.07
C GLU A 84 5.61 14.88 -2.04
N GLU A 85 5.60 14.21 -0.88
CA GLU A 85 5.99 12.78 -0.79
C GLU A 85 5.04 11.88 -1.58
N TYR A 86 3.73 12.15 -1.53
CA TYR A 86 2.74 11.41 -2.30
C TYR A 86 2.93 11.56 -3.81
N ILE A 87 3.21 12.77 -4.29
CA ILE A 87 3.52 13.06 -5.70
C ILE A 87 4.72 12.24 -6.18
N LYS A 88 5.80 12.18 -5.38
CA LYS A 88 6.99 11.40 -5.75
C LYS A 88 6.65 9.94 -6.01
N LEU A 89 5.81 9.32 -5.16
CA LEU A 89 5.33 7.95 -5.34
C LEU A 89 4.47 7.80 -6.60
N LYS A 90 3.49 8.70 -6.82
CA LYS A 90 2.64 8.66 -8.03
C LYS A 90 3.44 8.77 -9.32
N ASN A 91 4.40 9.68 -9.36
CA ASN A 91 5.22 9.92 -10.55
C ASN A 91 6.11 8.73 -10.91
N GLN A 92 6.41 7.84 -9.96
CA GLN A 92 7.11 6.60 -10.25
C GLN A 92 6.23 5.57 -10.97
N GLU A 93 4.91 5.63 -10.81
CA GLU A 93 3.99 4.74 -11.53
C GLU A 93 3.82 5.12 -12.99
N ILE A 94 3.92 6.41 -13.33
CA ILE A 94 3.86 6.89 -14.72
C ILE A 94 5.06 6.35 -15.50
N ASN A 95 6.23 6.30 -14.86
CA ASN A 95 7.50 5.85 -15.46
C ASN A 95 7.63 4.32 -15.58
N LYS A 96 6.53 3.55 -15.58
CA LYS A 96 6.55 2.09 -15.79
C LYS A 96 7.11 1.68 -17.16
N THR A 97 7.02 2.55 -18.16
CA THR A 97 7.48 2.30 -19.55
C THR A 97 8.91 2.76 -19.85
N SER A 98 9.61 3.42 -18.92
CA SER A 98 11.01 3.80 -19.14
C SER A 98 11.94 2.62 -18.82
N THR A 99 12.65 2.14 -19.85
CA THR A 99 13.63 1.05 -19.80
C THR A 99 14.88 1.37 -18.98
N ARG A 100 14.99 2.57 -18.42
CA ARG A 100 16.01 2.89 -17.42
C ARG A 100 15.45 2.65 -16.03
N SER A 101 15.83 1.50 -15.45
CA SER A 101 15.62 1.17 -14.04
C SER A 101 16.46 2.10 -13.16
N PHE A 102 16.03 3.35 -13.00
CA PHE A 102 16.58 4.21 -11.96
C PHE A 102 15.92 3.86 -10.63
N ASN A 103 16.74 3.58 -9.61
CA ASN A 103 16.26 3.48 -8.23
C ASN A 103 15.82 4.88 -7.80
N VAL A 104 14.52 5.09 -7.70
CA VAL A 104 13.95 6.37 -7.27
C VAL A 104 13.41 6.16 -5.86
N VAL A 105 14.28 6.24 -4.88
CA VAL A 105 13.88 6.20 -3.48
C VAL A 105 13.33 7.58 -3.10
N VAL A 106 12.08 7.62 -2.63
CA VAL A 106 11.40 8.84 -2.19
C VAL A 106 11.73 9.20 -0.74
N TYR A 107 11.96 8.18 0.09
CA TYR A 107 12.26 8.31 1.51
C TYR A 107 13.26 7.26 1.96
N GLY A 108 14.28 7.68 2.73
CA GLY A 108 15.31 6.78 3.24
C GLY A 108 16.11 6.09 2.14
N ASN A 109 16.26 4.77 2.31
CA ASN A 109 17.00 3.88 1.43
C ASN A 109 16.11 2.91 0.65
N TYR A 110 14.86 2.70 1.06
CA TYR A 110 14.01 1.64 0.52
C TYR A 110 12.61 2.08 0.09
N CYS A 111 12.08 3.20 0.60
CA CYS A 111 10.73 3.59 0.19
C CYS A 111 10.75 4.21 -1.22
N GLY A 112 10.25 3.49 -2.22
CA GLY A 112 10.14 3.95 -3.62
C GLY A 112 10.30 2.79 -4.61
N LYS A 113 10.53 3.11 -5.88
CA LYS A 113 10.88 2.10 -6.90
C LYS A 113 12.36 1.74 -6.78
N GLY A 114 12.65 0.50 -6.41
CA GLY A 114 14.02 0.01 -6.15
C GLY A 114 14.58 0.59 -4.86
N ASP A 115 15.85 0.30 -4.56
CA ASP A 115 16.47 0.66 -3.29
C ASP A 115 17.91 1.20 -3.45
N LYS A 116 18.44 1.84 -2.40
CA LYS A 116 19.84 2.28 -2.30
C LYS A 116 20.75 1.25 -1.62
N GLY A 117 20.19 0.15 -1.11
CA GLY A 117 20.87 -0.78 -0.22
C GLY A 117 21.21 -0.17 1.15
N GLY A 118 22.03 -0.88 1.94
CA GLY A 118 22.50 -0.43 3.26
C GLY A 118 21.48 -0.60 4.39
N SER A 119 21.76 0.01 5.55
CA SER A 119 20.88 -0.06 6.72
C SER A 119 19.67 0.87 6.56
N PRO A 120 18.44 0.43 6.90
CA PRO A 120 17.30 1.31 6.97
C PRO A 120 17.51 2.46 7.96
N ILE A 121 17.08 3.68 7.61
CA ILE A 121 17.32 4.86 8.46
C ILE A 121 16.33 4.99 9.62
N ASP A 122 15.15 4.36 9.52
CA ASP A 122 14.14 4.31 10.57
C ASP A 122 13.16 3.13 10.39
N THR A 123 12.10 3.10 11.20
CA THR A 123 11.07 2.04 11.16
C THR A 123 10.27 2.01 9.86
N LEU A 124 10.03 3.15 9.21
CA LEU A 124 9.29 3.19 7.94
C LEU A 124 10.18 2.64 6.83
N ASP A 125 11.43 3.09 6.79
CA ASP A 125 12.40 2.61 5.81
C ASP A 125 12.64 1.10 5.95
N LYS A 126 12.64 0.56 7.18
CA LYS A 126 12.70 -0.88 7.43
C LYS A 126 11.46 -1.62 6.92
N ALA A 127 10.27 -1.00 7.02
CA ALA A 127 9.04 -1.58 6.47
C ALA A 127 9.08 -1.61 4.94
N CYS A 128 9.60 -0.57 4.30
CA CYS A 128 9.82 -0.53 2.85
C CYS A 128 10.85 -1.60 2.41
N GLN A 129 11.96 -1.77 3.15
CA GLN A 129 12.92 -2.85 2.87
C GLN A 129 12.26 -4.24 2.92
N ALA A 130 11.39 -4.47 3.91
CA ALA A 130 10.67 -5.73 4.02
C ALA A 130 9.67 -5.93 2.86
N HIS A 131 9.04 -4.86 2.40
CA HIS A 131 8.15 -4.86 1.24
C HIS A 131 8.89 -5.21 -0.06
N ASP A 132 10.06 -4.60 -0.31
CA ASP A 132 10.91 -4.90 -1.46
C ASP A 132 11.31 -6.39 -1.48
N ARG A 133 11.73 -6.93 -0.32
CA ARG A 133 12.04 -8.36 -0.18
C ARG A 133 10.82 -9.24 -0.41
N CYS A 134 9.65 -8.81 0.06
CA CYS A 134 8.39 -9.53 -0.18
C CYS A 134 8.07 -9.60 -1.68
N TYR A 135 8.19 -8.49 -2.41
CA TYR A 135 8.04 -8.48 -3.86
C TYR A 135 9.07 -9.34 -4.58
N ALA A 136 10.33 -9.35 -4.15
CA ALA A 136 11.36 -10.22 -4.72
C ALA A 136 11.01 -11.71 -4.59
N ASN A 137 10.35 -12.10 -3.50
CA ASN A 137 9.98 -13.49 -3.23
C ASN A 137 8.63 -13.90 -3.84
N TYR A 138 7.66 -12.98 -3.91
CA TYR A 138 6.26 -13.31 -4.23
C TYR A 138 5.71 -12.60 -5.46
N GLY A 139 6.52 -11.79 -6.13
CA GLY A 139 6.16 -11.04 -7.33
C GLY A 139 5.62 -9.64 -7.05
N TRP A 140 5.74 -8.79 -8.06
CA TRP A 140 5.29 -7.39 -8.01
C TRP A 140 3.76 -7.32 -7.93
N GLY A 141 3.25 -6.43 -7.07
CA GLY A 141 1.81 -6.27 -6.85
C GLY A 141 1.16 -7.35 -6.01
N ASN A 142 1.94 -8.15 -5.27
CA ASN A 142 1.40 -9.14 -4.35
C ASN A 142 0.59 -8.48 -3.22
N CYS A 143 -0.69 -8.85 -3.10
CA CYS A 143 -1.62 -8.26 -2.14
C CYS A 143 -1.19 -8.36 -0.68
N ASN A 144 -0.58 -9.48 -0.27
CA ASN A 144 -0.14 -9.64 1.11
C ASN A 144 1.04 -8.71 1.43
N CYS A 145 1.98 -8.55 0.49
CA CYS A 145 3.07 -7.59 0.63
C CYS A 145 2.53 -6.16 0.84
N ASP A 146 1.59 -5.74 -0.01
CA ASP A 146 1.00 -4.39 0.05
C ASP A 146 0.22 -4.15 1.34
N ARG A 147 -0.55 -5.15 1.80
CA ARG A 147 -1.30 -5.08 3.07
C ARG A 147 -0.38 -4.95 4.28
N ILE A 148 0.73 -5.69 4.33
CA ILE A 148 1.70 -5.63 5.43
C ILE A 148 2.37 -4.24 5.48
N LEU A 149 2.82 -3.73 4.33
CA LEU A 149 3.40 -2.38 4.26
C LEU A 149 2.38 -1.32 4.68
N PHE A 150 1.17 -1.39 4.14
CA PHE A 150 0.08 -0.47 4.46
C PHE A 150 -0.25 -0.44 5.95
N ALA A 151 -0.43 -1.60 6.59
CA ALA A 151 -0.72 -1.69 8.01
C ALA A 151 0.42 -1.10 8.86
N THR A 152 1.67 -1.48 8.56
CA THR A 152 2.84 -1.00 9.30
C THR A 152 3.00 0.53 9.17
N ALA A 153 2.90 1.06 7.96
CA ALA A 153 2.97 2.50 7.72
C ALA A 153 1.80 3.26 8.37
N SER A 154 0.62 2.65 8.47
CA SER A 154 -0.54 3.27 9.12
C SER A 154 -0.34 3.47 10.63
N VAL A 155 0.28 2.51 11.31
CA VAL A 155 0.68 2.66 12.72
C VAL A 155 1.72 3.79 12.87
N ILE A 156 2.65 3.89 11.93
CA ILE A 156 3.68 4.93 11.94
C ILE A 156 3.05 6.31 11.74
N ALA A 157 2.18 6.47 10.76
CA ALA A 157 1.54 7.75 10.43
C ALA A 157 0.69 8.30 11.60
N SER A 158 0.02 7.42 12.36
CA SER A 158 -0.90 7.82 13.44
C SER A 158 -0.23 8.04 14.80
N SER A 159 0.96 7.49 15.03
CA SER A 159 1.60 7.51 16.35
C SER A 159 2.60 8.66 16.51
N SER A 160 2.40 9.51 17.53
CA SER A 160 3.29 10.63 17.88
C SER A 160 4.67 10.19 18.39
N LYS A 161 4.88 8.89 18.64
CA LYS A 161 6.18 8.33 19.03
C LYS A 161 7.23 8.41 17.91
N TYR A 162 6.80 8.56 16.66
CA TYR A 162 7.66 8.67 15.49
C TYR A 162 7.89 10.13 15.11
N GLY A 163 9.08 10.44 14.56
CA GLY A 163 9.43 11.79 14.13
C GLY A 163 8.52 12.30 13.01
N THR A 164 8.29 13.61 12.97
CA THR A 164 7.35 14.24 12.01
C THR A 164 7.63 13.86 10.55
N LYS A 165 8.90 13.85 10.12
CA LYS A 165 9.27 13.48 8.75
C LYS A 165 8.88 12.03 8.41
N GLN A 166 9.16 11.10 9.32
CA GLN A 166 8.79 9.70 9.17
C GLN A 166 7.28 9.51 9.10
N ARG A 167 6.53 10.22 9.96
CA ARG A 167 5.05 10.18 9.95
C ARG A 167 4.46 10.72 8.65
N ILE A 168 5.01 11.80 8.12
CA ILE A 168 4.58 12.40 6.85
C ILE A 168 4.85 11.44 5.68
N ALA A 169 6.04 10.85 5.62
CA ALA A 169 6.37 9.86 4.61
C ALA A 169 5.47 8.61 4.73
N ALA A 170 5.20 8.15 5.95
CA ALA A 170 4.29 7.02 6.19
C ALA A 170 2.87 7.33 5.72
N ARG A 171 2.35 8.54 5.99
CA ARG A 171 1.05 9.00 5.47
C ARG A 171 1.01 8.99 3.93
N ALA A 172 2.08 9.40 3.27
CA ALA A 172 2.18 9.35 1.82
C ALA A 172 2.17 7.90 1.30
N VAL A 173 2.92 7.00 1.94
CA VAL A 173 2.93 5.56 1.61
C VAL A 173 1.53 4.95 1.76
N THR A 174 0.85 5.14 2.89
CA THR A 174 -0.50 4.57 3.09
C THR A 174 -1.50 5.12 2.08
N THR A 175 -1.42 6.43 1.78
CA THR A 175 -2.26 7.09 0.77
C THR A 175 -2.07 6.48 -0.62
N PHE A 176 -0.82 6.16 -0.99
CA PHE A 176 -0.48 5.56 -2.27
C PHE A 176 -0.93 4.09 -2.38
N PHE A 177 -0.76 3.30 -1.32
CA PHE A 177 -1.14 1.89 -1.31
C PHE A 177 -2.63 1.65 -1.03
N ALA A 178 -3.37 2.61 -0.47
CA ALA A 178 -4.79 2.49 -0.17
C ALA A 178 -5.65 1.92 -1.32
N PRO A 179 -5.61 2.46 -2.56
CA PRO A 179 -6.40 1.88 -3.65
C PRO A 179 -5.95 0.47 -4.05
N LYS A 180 -4.66 0.14 -3.91
CA LYS A 180 -4.11 -1.19 -4.25
C LYS A 180 -4.63 -2.25 -3.28
N VAL A 181 -4.56 -1.90 -1.99
CA VAL A 181 -5.03 -2.72 -0.88
C VAL A 181 -6.56 -2.86 -0.88
N LEU A 182 -7.29 -1.84 -1.31
CA LEU A 182 -8.75 -1.89 -1.44
C LEU A 182 -9.22 -2.90 -2.51
N THR A 183 -8.41 -3.10 -3.55
CA THR A 183 -8.70 -4.03 -4.66
C THR A 183 -8.08 -5.41 -4.49
N CYS A 184 -7.44 -5.64 -3.34
CA CYS A 184 -7.18 -6.99 -2.84
C CYS A 184 -8.46 -7.52 -2.15
#